data_AF-A0A958FQB6-F1
#
_entry.id   AF-A0A958FQB6-F1
#
_cell.length_a   1.000
_cell.length_b   1.000
_cell.length_c   1.000
_cell.angle_alpha   90.00
_cell.angle_beta   90.00
_cell.angle_gamma   90.00
#
_symmetry.space_group_name_H-M   'P 1'
#
loop_
_entity.id
_entity.type
_entity.pdbx_description
1 polymer ?
#
loop_
_entity_poly.entity_id
_entity_poly.type
_entity_poly.pdbx_seq_one_letter_code
_entity_poly.pdbx_strand_id
1 'polypeptide(L)'
;MKNLEMNYPNFTMLLLCAVTPWSLAAMQIALVLVILATGYAVFIEKKRPVFLGKLWMPLVIYGVLLLLSAIVSDAPLMSLKSVFQNEWVLLAVPVVYVAISLSSNKSGLVHTLLISAVLVAVYGFVQFFMGIEFFRGKHLAQMGNYFRATGGYSFYLTFAGNQLMAFALAFGFLLKQPGFDRRRFQYAAMCIVILVSIFATFARSTWLAFGLISVLAALMIDRKYLLPLGGFAIIAGIFAAFLFPEIRNRIAS
;
A
#
# COMPACT_ATOMS: atom_id res chain seq x y z
N MET A 1 17.77 -31.03 -18.06
CA MET A 1 16.64 -30.11 -17.81
C MET A 1 16.29 -30.20 -16.34
N LYS A 2 16.69 -29.21 -15.52
CA LYS A 2 16.25 -29.16 -14.11
C LYS A 2 14.75 -28.91 -14.13
N ASN A 3 13.97 -29.80 -13.53
CA ASN A 3 12.55 -29.56 -13.27
C ASN A 3 12.44 -28.17 -12.65
N LEU A 4 11.79 -27.24 -13.35
CA LEU A 4 11.28 -26.01 -12.78
C LEU A 4 10.18 -26.43 -11.81
N GLU A 5 10.57 -26.91 -10.62
CA GLU A 5 9.64 -27.04 -9.51
C GLU A 5 9.09 -25.63 -9.26
N MET A 6 7.89 -25.37 -9.79
CA MET A 6 7.21 -24.11 -9.56
C MET A 6 7.00 -24.00 -8.05
N ASN A 7 7.75 -23.11 -7.41
CA ASN A 7 7.50 -22.73 -6.04
C ASN A 7 6.16 -21.97 -6.01
N TYR A 8 5.05 -22.70 -5.86
CA TYR A 8 3.69 -22.16 -5.92
C TYR A 8 3.49 -20.92 -5.03
N PRO A 9 3.95 -20.91 -3.74
CA PRO A 9 3.95 -19.70 -2.92
C PRO A 9 4.65 -18.50 -3.56
N ASN A 10 5.77 -18.70 -4.27
CA ASN A 10 6.48 -17.60 -4.91
C ASN A 10 5.70 -17.01 -6.09
N PHE A 11 5.13 -17.86 -6.95
CA PHE A 11 4.35 -17.41 -8.11
C PHE A 11 3.08 -16.67 -7.68
N THR A 12 2.31 -17.22 -6.74
CA THR A 12 1.07 -16.59 -6.27
C THR A 12 1.34 -15.30 -5.51
N MET A 13 2.45 -15.21 -4.76
CA MET A 13 2.87 -13.96 -4.14
C MET A 13 3.32 -12.90 -5.16
N LEU A 14 4.03 -13.28 -6.22
CA LEU A 14 4.37 -12.36 -7.31
C LEU A 14 3.10 -11.82 -7.98
N LEU A 15 2.12 -12.68 -8.22
CA LEU A 15 0.82 -12.29 -8.76
C LEU A 15 0.12 -11.31 -7.82
N LEU A 16 0.05 -11.62 -6.51
CA LEU A 16 -0.52 -10.72 -5.51
C LEU A 16 0.17 -9.35 -5.54
N CYS A 17 1.50 -9.31 -5.47
CA CYS A 17 2.27 -8.06 -5.57
C CYS A 17 2.00 -7.29 -6.87
N ALA A 18 1.83 -7.98 -8.00
CA ALA A 18 1.55 -7.35 -9.28
C ALA A 18 0.15 -6.75 -9.36
N VAL A 19 -0.87 -7.41 -8.81
CA VAL A 19 -2.26 -6.95 -8.93
C VAL A 19 -2.73 -6.05 -7.79
N THR A 20 -2.05 -6.11 -6.63
CA THR A 20 -2.42 -5.35 -5.43
C THR A 20 -2.69 -3.88 -5.74
N PRO A 21 -1.84 -3.13 -6.48
CA PRO A 21 -2.05 -1.71 -6.75
C PRO A 21 -3.17 -1.39 -7.76
N TRP A 22 -3.70 -2.39 -8.48
CA TRP A 22 -4.64 -2.17 -9.59
C TRP A 22 -6.09 -2.34 -9.17
N SER A 23 -6.43 -3.40 -8.44
CA SER A 23 -7.84 -3.76 -8.24
C SER A 23 -8.04 -4.54 -6.96
N LEU A 24 -9.07 -4.16 -6.20
CA LEU A 24 -9.52 -4.90 -5.02
C LEU A 24 -9.94 -6.32 -5.37
N ALA A 25 -10.68 -6.51 -6.46
CA ALA A 25 -11.15 -7.83 -6.88
C ALA A 25 -9.97 -8.73 -7.30
N ALA A 26 -9.03 -8.20 -8.09
CA ALA A 26 -7.84 -8.96 -8.49
C ALA A 26 -6.96 -9.30 -7.28
N MET A 27 -6.80 -8.37 -6.34
CA MET A 27 -6.09 -8.59 -5.07
C MET A 27 -6.76 -9.70 -4.25
N GLN A 28 -8.09 -9.71 -4.13
CA GLN A 28 -8.83 -10.75 -3.40
C GLN A 28 -8.66 -12.12 -4.06
N ILE A 29 -8.77 -12.20 -5.39
CA ILE A 29 -8.54 -13.45 -6.14
C ILE A 29 -7.12 -13.95 -5.93
N ALA A 30 -6.11 -13.09 -6.08
CA ALA A 30 -4.71 -13.45 -5.85
C ALA A 30 -4.45 -13.86 -4.39
N LEU A 31 -5.12 -13.22 -3.42
CA LEU A 31 -5.01 -13.57 -2.01
C LEU A 31 -5.56 -14.98 -1.74
N VAL A 32 -6.70 -15.35 -2.34
CA VAL A 32 -7.23 -16.73 -2.26
C VAL A 32 -6.23 -17.72 -2.85
N LEU A 33 -5.61 -17.42 -3.98
CA LEU A 33 -4.56 -18.27 -4.57
C LEU A 33 -3.34 -18.40 -3.66
N VAL A 34 -2.93 -17.32 -2.99
CA VAL A 34 -1.85 -17.35 -1.98
C VAL A 34 -2.25 -18.24 -0.80
N ILE A 35 -3.48 -18.15 -0.31
CA ILE A 35 -3.98 -19.00 0.79
C ILE A 35 -3.94 -20.47 0.38
N LEU A 36 -4.45 -20.81 -0.80
CA LEU A 36 -4.45 -22.19 -1.31
C LEU A 36 -3.03 -22.73 -1.53
N ALA A 37 -2.15 -21.97 -2.18
CA ALA A 37 -0.77 -22.38 -2.44
C ALA A 37 0.05 -22.53 -1.15
N THR A 38 -0.16 -21.64 -0.18
CA THR A 38 0.51 -21.72 1.13
C THR A 38 -0.02 -22.89 1.95
N GLY A 39 -1.33 -23.12 1.93
CA GLY A 39 -1.95 -24.30 2.54
C GLY A 39 -1.42 -25.60 1.95
N TYR A 40 -1.33 -25.70 0.62
CA TYR A 40 -0.73 -26.85 -0.06
C TYR A 40 0.72 -27.08 0.39
N ALA A 41 1.55 -26.03 0.36
CA ALA A 41 2.95 -26.08 0.79
C ALA A 41 3.11 -26.54 2.25
N VAL A 42 2.27 -26.05 3.17
CA VAL A 42 2.38 -26.38 4.60
C VAL A 42 1.80 -27.76 4.92
N PHE A 43 0.60 -28.08 4.42
CA PHE A 43 -0.12 -29.30 4.80
C PHE A 43 0.27 -30.52 3.98
N ILE A 44 0.56 -30.33 2.68
CA ILE A 44 0.88 -31.42 1.74
C ILE A 44 2.39 -31.58 1.59
N GLU A 45 3.11 -30.50 1.25
CA GLU A 45 4.57 -30.55 1.12
C GLU A 45 5.32 -30.52 2.47
N LYS A 46 4.59 -30.43 3.59
CA LYS A 46 5.11 -30.41 4.97
C LYS A 46 6.19 -29.34 5.21
N LYS A 47 6.15 -28.23 4.45
CA LYS A 47 7.04 -27.09 4.69
C LYS A 47 6.73 -26.48 6.05
N ARG A 48 7.76 -26.32 6.88
CA ARG A 48 7.60 -25.80 8.25
C ARG A 48 7.20 -24.32 8.18
N PRO A 49 6.01 -23.94 8.69
CA PRO A 49 5.62 -22.54 8.73
C PRO A 49 6.51 -21.78 9.71
N VAL A 50 6.82 -20.53 9.37
CA VAL A 50 7.51 -19.62 10.29
C VAL A 50 6.46 -18.88 11.13
N PHE A 51 6.64 -18.88 12.45
CA PHE A 51 5.73 -18.20 13.36
C PHE A 51 5.86 -16.67 13.21
N LEU A 52 4.76 -15.92 13.36
CA LEU A 52 4.70 -14.46 13.15
C LEU A 52 5.52 -13.60 14.15
N GLY A 53 6.33 -14.22 15.00
CA GLY A 53 7.25 -13.51 15.90
C GLY A 53 6.52 -12.58 16.86
N LYS A 54 6.80 -11.27 16.81
CA LYS A 54 6.07 -10.24 17.61
C LYS A 54 4.90 -9.61 16.86
N LEU A 55 4.74 -9.92 15.57
CA LEU A 55 3.74 -9.29 14.69
C LEU A 55 2.32 -9.81 14.94
N TRP A 56 2.17 -10.96 15.62
CA TRP A 56 0.86 -11.49 16.00
C TRP A 56 0.21 -10.70 17.14
N MET A 57 0.99 -10.08 18.03
CA MET A 57 0.46 -9.39 19.21
C MET A 57 -0.51 -8.26 18.84
N PRO A 58 -0.15 -7.31 17.95
CA PRO A 58 -1.09 -6.27 17.55
C PRO A 58 -2.36 -6.83 16.91
N LEU A 59 -2.26 -7.90 16.12
CA LEU A 59 -3.42 -8.54 15.48
C LEU A 59 -4.35 -9.18 16.51
N VAL A 60 -3.79 -9.86 17.52
CA VAL A 60 -4.58 -10.46 18.60
C VAL A 60 -5.19 -9.38 19.50
N ILE A 61 -4.43 -8.34 19.87
CA ILE A 61 -4.95 -7.22 20.65
C ILE A 61 -6.11 -6.56 19.90
N TYR A 62 -5.93 -6.27 18.61
CA TYR A 62 -6.98 -5.71 17.77
C TYR A 62 -8.21 -6.63 17.73
N GLY A 63 -8.02 -7.92 17.44
CA GLY A 63 -9.12 -8.89 17.38
C GLY A 63 -9.88 -9.03 18.71
N VAL A 64 -9.16 -9.06 19.84
CA VAL A 64 -9.78 -9.11 21.16
C VAL A 64 -10.57 -7.83 21.44
N LEU A 65 -9.99 -6.66 21.19
CA LEU A 65 -10.68 -5.38 21.40
C LEU A 65 -11.92 -5.26 20.50
N LEU A 66 -11.84 -5.75 19.26
CA LEU A 66 -12.95 -5.76 18.32
C LEU A 66 -14.09 -6.66 18.81
N LEU A 67 -13.77 -7.87 19.31
CA LEU A 67 -14.76 -8.78 19.88
C LEU A 67 -15.38 -8.21 21.16
N LEU A 68 -14.58 -7.61 22.04
CA LEU A 68 -15.07 -6.93 23.23
C LEU A 68 -16.00 -5.77 22.86
N SER A 69 -15.62 -4.96 21.87
CA SER A 69 -16.44 -3.86 21.37
C SER A 69 -17.75 -4.36 20.77
N ALA A 70 -17.74 -5.48 20.05
CA ALA A 70 -18.96 -6.08 19.52
C ALA A 70 -19.90 -6.56 20.63
N ILE A 71 -19.37 -7.19 21.68
CA ILE A 71 -20.16 -7.68 22.83
C ILE A 71 -20.80 -6.52 23.62
N VAL A 72 -20.09 -5.40 23.76
CA VAL A 72 -20.55 -4.22 24.52
C VAL A 72 -21.47 -3.31 23.69
N SER A 73 -21.59 -3.54 22.38
CA SER A 73 -22.43 -2.71 21.51
C SER A 73 -23.93 -2.88 21.76
N ASP A 74 -24.73 -1.88 21.37
CA ASP A 74 -26.20 -1.90 21.51
C ASP A 74 -26.88 -3.06 20.76
N ALA A 75 -26.20 -3.66 19.77
CA ALA A 75 -26.69 -4.80 19.00
C ALA A 75 -25.60 -5.88 18.82
N PRO A 76 -25.28 -6.66 19.87
CA PRO A 76 -24.09 -7.53 19.88
C PRO A 76 -24.03 -8.55 18.75
N LEU A 77 -25.15 -9.18 18.41
CA LEU A 77 -25.21 -10.20 17.36
C LEU A 77 -24.97 -9.61 15.96
N MET A 78 -25.48 -8.41 15.70
CA MET A 78 -25.25 -7.72 14.43
C MET A 78 -23.80 -7.24 14.31
N SER A 79 -23.25 -6.70 15.41
CA SER A 79 -21.84 -6.30 15.47
C SER A 79 -20.90 -7.49 15.28
N LEU A 80 -21.18 -8.63 15.93
CA LEU A 80 -20.37 -9.84 15.78
C LEU A 80 -20.42 -10.37 14.34
N LYS A 81 -21.60 -10.39 13.71
CA LYS A 81 -21.73 -10.77 12.29
C LYS A 81 -20.93 -9.84 11.38
N SER A 82 -20.96 -8.53 11.65
CA SER A 82 -20.18 -7.53 10.91
C SER A 82 -18.67 -7.80 11.01
N VAL A 83 -18.17 -8.17 12.20
CA VAL A 83 -16.75 -8.53 12.40
C VAL A 83 -16.35 -9.66 11.46
N PHE A 84 -17.10 -10.77 11.42
CA PHE A 84 -16.74 -11.91 10.56
C PHE A 84 -16.85 -11.59 9.06
N GLN A 85 -17.78 -10.72 8.66
CA GLN A 85 -17.97 -10.36 7.25
C GLN A 85 -16.91 -9.37 6.74
N ASN A 86 -16.46 -8.45 7.59
CA ASN A 86 -15.57 -7.36 7.17
C ASN A 86 -14.09 -7.63 7.48
N GLU A 87 -13.79 -8.38 8.53
CA GLU A 87 -12.42 -8.49 9.06
C GLU A 87 -11.70 -9.80 8.70
N TRP A 88 -12.29 -10.63 7.83
CA TRP A 88 -11.65 -11.88 7.39
C TRP A 88 -10.26 -11.65 6.76
N VAL A 89 -10.03 -10.47 6.19
CA VAL A 89 -8.74 -10.08 5.60
C VAL A 89 -7.63 -10.02 6.67
N LEU A 90 -7.94 -9.74 7.94
CA LEU A 90 -6.96 -9.77 9.02
C LEU A 90 -6.42 -11.19 9.25
N LEU A 91 -7.25 -12.21 9.07
CA LEU A 91 -6.84 -13.61 9.16
C LEU A 91 -5.90 -14.01 8.01
N ALA A 92 -5.88 -13.25 6.92
CA ALA A 92 -4.96 -13.49 5.81
C ALA A 92 -3.54 -13.01 6.13
N VAL A 93 -3.34 -12.11 7.10
CA VAL A 93 -2.01 -11.57 7.44
C VAL A 93 -1.02 -12.68 7.85
N PRO A 94 -1.38 -13.62 8.76
CA PRO A 94 -0.55 -14.78 9.04
C PRO A 94 -0.18 -15.61 7.82
N VAL A 95 -1.14 -15.85 6.93
CA VAL A 95 -0.95 -16.67 5.75
C VAL A 95 0.01 -16.01 4.78
N VAL A 96 -0.16 -14.71 4.53
CA VAL A 96 0.75 -13.92 3.70
C VAL A 96 2.16 -13.87 4.30
N TYR A 97 2.29 -13.76 5.63
CA TYR A 97 3.59 -13.82 6.28
C TYR A 97 4.30 -15.16 6.04
N VAL A 98 3.59 -16.27 6.21
CA VAL A 98 4.12 -17.60 5.91
C VAL A 98 4.48 -17.72 4.43
N ALA A 99 3.62 -17.25 3.52
CA ALA A 99 3.88 -17.26 2.08
C ALA A 99 5.17 -16.51 1.71
N ILE A 100 5.39 -15.32 2.29
CA ILE A 100 6.63 -14.54 2.13
C ILE A 100 7.83 -15.32 2.70
N SER A 101 7.66 -16.02 3.83
CA SER A 101 8.73 -16.80 4.44
C SER A 101 9.17 -17.98 3.57
N LEU A 102 8.22 -18.61 2.86
CA LEU A 102 8.43 -19.72 1.94
C LEU A 102 8.87 -19.28 0.52
N SER A 103 8.68 -18.01 0.17
CA SER A 103 9.15 -17.45 -1.10
C SER A 103 10.68 -17.38 -1.13
N SER A 104 11.27 -17.98 -2.16
CA SER A 104 12.70 -17.91 -2.43
C SER A 104 13.16 -16.54 -2.96
N ASN A 105 12.25 -15.74 -3.54
CA ASN A 105 12.58 -14.48 -4.20
C ASN A 105 11.93 -13.25 -3.54
N LYS A 106 12.26 -13.01 -2.26
CA LYS A 106 11.73 -11.88 -1.48
C LYS A 106 12.03 -10.51 -2.11
N SER A 107 13.21 -10.35 -2.69
CA SER A 107 13.58 -9.11 -3.42
C SER A 107 12.67 -8.90 -4.64
N GLY A 108 12.39 -9.97 -5.38
CA GLY A 108 11.46 -9.95 -6.51
C GLY A 108 10.06 -9.53 -6.11
N LEU A 109 9.52 -10.04 -4.99
CA LEU A 109 8.20 -9.64 -4.49
C LEU A 109 8.08 -8.12 -4.29
N VAL A 110 9.07 -7.54 -3.59
CA VAL A 110 9.13 -6.09 -3.34
C VAL A 110 9.24 -5.32 -4.65
N HIS A 111 10.15 -5.71 -5.54
CA HIS A 111 10.33 -5.01 -6.81
C HIS A 111 9.08 -5.10 -7.69
N THR A 112 8.43 -6.26 -7.76
CA THR A 112 7.17 -6.43 -8.50
C THR A 112 6.07 -5.53 -7.95
N LEU A 113 5.93 -5.46 -6.62
CA LEU A 113 4.96 -4.56 -5.98
C LEU A 113 5.25 -3.09 -6.31
N LEU A 114 6.50 -2.65 -6.19
CA LEU A 114 6.89 -1.26 -6.43
C LEU A 114 6.77 -0.87 -7.92
N ILE A 115 7.21 -1.74 -8.83
CA ILE A 115 7.05 -1.51 -10.27
C ILE A 115 5.56 -1.42 -10.62
N SER A 116 4.74 -2.34 -10.11
CA SER A 116 3.29 -2.29 -10.33
C SER A 116 2.68 -1.00 -9.77
N ALA A 117 3.08 -0.60 -8.56
CA ALA A 117 2.61 0.64 -7.94
C ALA A 117 2.99 1.88 -8.77
N VAL A 118 4.20 1.91 -9.32
CA VAL A 118 4.66 2.98 -10.22
C VAL A 118 3.85 3.03 -11.51
N LEU A 119 3.55 1.87 -12.12
CA LEU A 119 2.71 1.83 -13.32
C LEU A 119 1.31 2.40 -13.05
N VAL A 120 0.70 2.04 -11.91
CA VAL A 120 -0.60 2.61 -11.53
C VAL A 120 -0.46 4.08 -11.12
N ALA A 121 0.66 4.49 -10.54
CA ALA A 121 0.91 5.89 -10.21
C ALA A 121 0.98 6.78 -11.46
N VAL A 122 1.67 6.30 -12.52
CA VAL A 122 1.65 6.96 -13.84
C VAL A 122 0.24 7.02 -14.40
N TYR A 123 -0.52 5.93 -14.32
CA TYR A 123 -1.92 5.92 -14.75
C TYR A 123 -2.78 6.94 -13.97
N GLY A 124 -2.65 6.98 -12.64
CA GLY A 124 -3.34 7.96 -11.80
C GLY A 124 -2.96 9.40 -12.09
N PHE A 125 -1.70 9.66 -12.47
CA PHE A 125 -1.27 10.97 -12.92
C PHE A 125 -1.88 11.35 -14.28
N VAL A 126 -2.02 10.41 -15.22
CA VAL A 126 -2.74 10.65 -16.48
C VAL A 126 -4.22 10.95 -16.24
N GLN A 127 -4.87 10.19 -15.35
CA GLN A 127 -6.25 10.40 -14.93
C GLN A 127 -6.50 11.82 -14.39
N PHE A 128 -5.53 12.38 -13.67
CA PHE A 128 -5.63 13.71 -13.08
C PHE A 128 -5.84 14.83 -14.11
N PHE A 129 -5.26 14.69 -15.31
CA PHE A 129 -5.46 15.66 -16.40
C PHE A 129 -6.63 15.30 -17.30
N MET A 130 -6.79 14.02 -17.65
CA MET A 130 -7.80 13.60 -18.64
C MET A 130 -9.20 13.47 -18.05
N GLY A 131 -9.32 13.20 -16.75
CA GLY A 131 -10.61 13.02 -16.09
C GLY A 131 -11.36 11.75 -16.51
N ILE A 132 -10.68 10.78 -17.11
CA ILE A 132 -11.28 9.54 -17.60
C ILE A 132 -10.64 8.35 -16.87
N GLU A 133 -11.49 7.47 -16.35
CA GLU A 133 -11.13 6.16 -15.86
C GLU A 133 -11.27 5.16 -17.02
N PHE A 134 -10.15 4.74 -17.61
CA PHE A 134 -10.13 3.93 -18.83
C PHE A 134 -10.68 2.51 -18.67
N PHE A 135 -10.62 1.91 -17.48
CA PHE A 135 -11.07 0.52 -17.30
C PHE A 135 -12.60 0.39 -17.31
N ARG A 136 -13.32 1.42 -16.86
CA ARG A 136 -14.79 1.43 -16.77
C ARG A 136 -15.43 2.47 -17.68
N GLY A 137 -14.63 3.28 -18.36
CA GLY A 137 -15.11 4.37 -19.22
C GLY A 137 -15.89 5.44 -18.45
N LYS A 138 -15.50 5.73 -17.20
CA LYS A 138 -16.21 6.69 -16.34
C LYS A 138 -15.48 8.01 -16.24
N HIS A 139 -16.23 9.11 -16.20
CA HIS A 139 -15.67 10.42 -15.85
C HIS A 139 -15.37 10.49 -14.36
N LEU A 140 -14.21 11.05 -14.04
CA LEU A 140 -13.74 11.25 -12.68
C LEU A 140 -14.33 12.52 -12.08
N ALA A 141 -14.37 12.58 -10.75
CA ALA A 141 -14.85 13.76 -10.04
C ALA A 141 -13.92 14.95 -10.30
N GLN A 142 -14.47 16.03 -10.84
CA GLN A 142 -13.74 17.26 -11.10
C GLN A 142 -13.38 17.99 -9.79
N MET A 143 -12.18 18.53 -9.75
CA MET A 143 -11.58 19.31 -8.67
C MET A 143 -10.99 20.56 -9.32
N GLY A 144 -11.83 21.58 -9.50
CA GLY A 144 -11.47 22.79 -10.26
C GLY A 144 -11.11 22.47 -11.71
N ASN A 145 -9.88 22.76 -12.12
CA ASN A 145 -9.40 22.47 -13.48
C ASN A 145 -8.86 21.04 -13.66
N TYR A 146 -8.80 20.25 -12.59
CA TYR A 146 -8.22 18.92 -12.59
C TYR A 146 -9.23 17.86 -12.15
N PHE A 147 -8.82 16.60 -12.16
CA PHE A 147 -9.67 15.49 -11.78
C PHE A 147 -9.07 14.67 -10.65
N ARG A 148 -9.94 14.14 -9.79
CA ARG A 148 -9.54 13.29 -8.67
C ARG A 148 -9.20 11.89 -9.19
N ALA A 149 -7.91 11.54 -9.13
CA ALA A 149 -7.43 10.23 -9.55
C ALA A 149 -7.93 9.10 -8.63
N THR A 150 -8.31 7.97 -9.23
CA THR A 150 -8.72 6.75 -8.52
C THR A 150 -7.86 5.53 -8.88
N GLY A 151 -6.89 5.67 -9.78
CA GLY A 151 -6.11 4.56 -10.31
C GLY A 151 -7.03 3.50 -10.91
N GLY A 152 -6.73 2.22 -10.68
CA GLY A 152 -7.62 1.12 -11.07
C GLY A 152 -8.78 0.84 -10.08
N TYR A 153 -8.88 1.62 -9.00
CA TYR A 153 -9.96 1.47 -8.01
C TYR A 153 -11.18 2.32 -8.36
N SER A 154 -12.29 2.01 -7.68
CA SER A 154 -13.53 2.80 -7.75
C SER A 154 -13.48 4.07 -6.89
N PHE A 155 -12.57 4.12 -5.92
CA PHE A 155 -12.57 5.12 -4.89
C PHE A 155 -11.16 5.62 -4.60
N TYR A 156 -11.02 6.95 -4.53
CA TYR A 156 -9.74 7.64 -4.43
C TYR A 156 -9.00 7.35 -3.12
N LEU A 157 -9.71 7.13 -1.99
CA LEU A 157 -9.05 6.80 -0.72
C LEU A 157 -8.40 5.41 -0.75
N THR A 158 -9.00 4.44 -1.43
CA THR A 158 -8.41 3.11 -1.61
C THR A 158 -7.12 3.19 -2.42
N PHE A 159 -7.16 3.97 -3.52
CA PHE A 159 -5.99 4.21 -4.34
C PHE A 159 -4.88 4.92 -3.57
N ALA A 160 -5.21 6.02 -2.89
CA ALA A 160 -4.28 6.81 -2.10
C ALA A 160 -3.65 5.97 -0.97
N GLY A 161 -4.45 5.14 -0.28
CA GLY A 161 -3.96 4.25 0.78
C GLY A 161 -2.98 3.19 0.27
N ASN A 162 -3.28 2.53 -0.85
CA ASN A 162 -2.37 1.55 -1.45
C ASN A 162 -1.09 2.18 -2.00
N GLN A 163 -1.19 3.36 -2.60
CA GLN A 163 -0.01 4.12 -3.02
C GLN A 163 0.83 4.59 -1.83
N LEU A 164 0.20 4.97 -0.71
CA LEU A 164 0.92 5.33 0.51
C LEU A 164 1.69 4.13 1.11
N MET A 165 1.10 2.93 1.07
CA MET A 165 1.79 1.70 1.47
C MET A 165 3.02 1.44 0.58
N ALA A 166 2.85 1.53 -0.75
CA ALA A 166 3.95 1.38 -1.69
C ALA A 166 5.04 2.45 -1.50
N PHE A 167 4.63 3.70 -1.25
CA PHE A 167 5.52 4.80 -0.90
C PHE A 167 6.33 4.48 0.34
N ALA A 168 5.69 4.07 1.44
CA ALA A 168 6.36 3.77 2.71
C ALA A 168 7.42 2.66 2.54
N LEU A 169 7.10 1.63 1.75
CA LEU A 169 8.04 0.57 1.41
C LEU A 169 9.22 1.11 0.58
N ALA A 170 8.95 1.79 -0.54
CA ALA A 170 10.00 2.38 -1.39
C ALA A 170 10.89 3.33 -0.60
N PHE A 171 10.29 4.15 0.26
CA PHE A 171 11.00 5.11 1.11
C PHE A 171 11.87 4.40 2.14
N GLY A 172 11.39 3.35 2.80
CA GLY A 172 12.21 2.53 3.69
C GLY A 172 13.43 1.93 2.97
N PHE A 173 13.26 1.43 1.74
CA PHE A 173 14.36 0.91 0.93
C PHE A 173 15.33 2.01 0.47
N LEU A 174 14.82 3.19 0.13
CA LEU A 174 15.62 4.37 -0.21
C LEU A 174 16.55 4.76 0.94
N LEU A 175 16.01 4.81 2.16
CA LEU A 175 16.73 5.21 3.37
C LEU A 175 17.81 4.19 3.78
N LYS A 176 17.63 2.92 3.42
CA LYS A 176 18.60 1.86 3.68
C LYS A 176 19.81 1.91 2.73
N GLN A 177 19.72 2.55 1.57
CA GLN A 177 20.82 2.59 0.61
C GLN A 177 21.89 3.62 1.04
N PRO A 178 23.16 3.21 1.26
CA PRO A 178 24.24 4.13 1.54
C PRO A 178 24.70 4.87 0.26
N GLY A 179 25.15 6.12 0.41
CA GLY A 179 25.83 6.87 -0.67
C GLY A 179 24.94 7.19 -1.88
N PHE A 180 25.57 7.52 -3.02
CA PHE A 180 24.90 7.84 -4.29
C PHE A 180 24.91 6.64 -5.25
N ASP A 181 24.25 5.55 -4.86
CA ASP A 181 24.13 4.34 -5.70
C ASP A 181 22.94 4.42 -6.69
N ARG A 182 23.03 3.71 -7.81
CA ARG A 182 21.96 3.52 -8.80
C ARG A 182 20.67 3.05 -8.16
N ARG A 183 20.72 2.14 -7.18
CA ARG A 183 19.52 1.66 -6.46
C ARG A 183 18.84 2.76 -5.65
N ARG A 184 19.63 3.64 -5.04
CA ARG A 184 19.11 4.81 -4.32
C ARG A 184 18.35 5.72 -5.28
N PHE A 185 18.91 5.98 -6.46
CA PHE A 185 18.24 6.78 -7.48
C PHE A 185 16.95 6.12 -7.98
N GLN A 186 16.96 4.79 -8.18
CA GLN A 186 15.76 4.03 -8.55
C GLN A 186 14.64 4.19 -7.51
N TYR A 187 14.91 3.93 -6.23
CA TYR A 187 13.89 4.08 -5.20
C TYR A 187 13.44 5.53 -5.02
N ALA A 188 14.33 6.51 -5.17
CA ALA A 188 13.98 7.93 -5.13
C ALA A 188 13.01 8.28 -6.28
N ALA A 189 13.29 7.82 -7.50
CA ALA A 189 12.42 8.01 -8.65
C ALA A 189 11.04 7.35 -8.43
N MET A 190 11.01 6.13 -7.91
CA MET A 190 9.76 5.44 -7.55
C MET A 190 8.96 6.23 -6.51
N CYS A 191 9.61 6.72 -5.44
CA CYS A 191 8.99 7.56 -4.42
C CYS A 191 8.36 8.82 -5.02
N ILE A 192 9.07 9.51 -5.93
CA ILE A 192 8.57 10.74 -6.57
C ILE A 192 7.32 10.44 -7.40
N VAL A 193 7.37 9.43 -8.28
CA VAL A 193 6.24 9.08 -9.14
C VAL A 193 5.02 8.67 -8.31
N ILE A 194 5.22 7.84 -7.29
CA ILE A 194 4.16 7.43 -6.37
C ILE A 194 3.58 8.64 -5.63
N LEU A 195 4.44 9.53 -5.10
CA LEU A 195 4.02 10.72 -4.35
C LEU A 195 3.17 11.65 -5.21
N VAL A 196 3.57 11.90 -6.47
CA VAL A 196 2.79 12.68 -7.43
C VAL A 196 1.38 12.10 -7.61
N SER A 197 1.26 10.77 -7.73
CA SER A 197 -0.05 10.13 -7.85
C SER A 197 -0.90 10.23 -6.56
N ILE A 198 -0.26 10.26 -5.38
CA ILE A 198 -0.96 10.49 -4.11
C ILE A 198 -1.55 11.90 -4.08
N PHE A 199 -0.79 12.92 -4.49
CA PHE A 199 -1.30 14.29 -4.59
C PHE A 199 -2.45 14.41 -5.60
N ALA A 200 -2.36 13.69 -6.72
CA ALA A 200 -3.41 13.62 -7.74
C ALA A 200 -4.77 13.10 -7.22
N THR A 201 -4.81 12.44 -6.06
CA THR A 201 -6.06 11.98 -5.43
C THR A 201 -6.79 13.06 -4.63
N PHE A 202 -6.13 14.18 -4.31
CA PHE A 202 -6.62 15.20 -3.39
C PHE A 202 -7.06 14.67 -1.99
N ALA A 203 -6.51 13.53 -1.56
CA ALA A 203 -6.82 12.93 -0.26
C ALA A 203 -6.01 13.59 0.88
N ARG A 204 -6.61 14.55 1.59
CA ARG A 204 -5.97 15.27 2.71
C ARG A 204 -5.41 14.35 3.79
N SER A 205 -6.18 13.32 4.17
CA SER A 205 -5.76 12.34 5.18
C SER A 205 -4.48 11.60 4.75
N THR A 206 -4.32 11.33 3.45
CA THR A 206 -3.12 10.69 2.91
C THR A 206 -1.92 11.62 2.94
N TRP A 207 -2.10 12.94 2.75
CA TRP A 207 -1.02 13.91 2.87
C TRP A 207 -0.49 14.00 4.31
N LEU A 208 -1.40 14.02 5.29
CA LEU A 208 -1.04 13.99 6.71
C LEU A 208 -0.30 12.70 7.06
N ALA A 209 -0.80 11.55 6.57
CA ALA A 209 -0.16 10.26 6.80
C ALA A 209 1.24 10.17 6.16
N PHE A 210 1.43 10.72 4.95
CA PHE A 210 2.75 10.85 4.33
C PHE A 210 3.71 11.70 5.18
N GLY A 211 3.23 12.83 5.72
CA GLY A 211 4.00 13.66 6.63
C GLY A 211 4.43 12.88 7.88
N LEU A 212 3.50 12.16 8.50
CA LEU A 212 3.77 11.33 9.68
C LEU A 212 4.79 10.23 9.37
N ILE A 213 4.64 9.49 8.27
CA ILE A 213 5.58 8.44 7.86
C ILE A 213 6.98 9.02 7.67
N SER A 214 7.08 10.20 7.06
CA SER A 214 8.36 10.87 6.82
C SER A 214 9.03 11.30 8.13
N VAL A 215 8.25 11.83 9.09
CA VAL A 215 8.74 12.20 10.42
C VAL A 215 9.20 10.97 11.20
N LEU A 216 8.40 9.90 11.23
CA LEU A 216 8.77 8.65 11.90
C LEU A 216 10.04 8.06 11.31
N ALA A 217 10.16 8.04 9.99
CA ALA A 217 11.36 7.57 9.31
C ALA A 217 12.60 8.41 9.65
N ALA A 218 12.47 9.74 9.70
CA ALA A 218 13.56 10.62 10.13
C ALA A 218 13.97 10.32 11.57
N LEU A 219 13.01 10.15 12.49
CA LEU A 219 13.26 9.79 13.89
C LEU A 219 13.97 8.43 14.04
N MET A 220 13.67 7.47 13.16
CA MET A 220 14.30 6.14 13.17
C MET A 220 15.75 6.14 12.66
N ILE A 221 16.13 7.12 11.83
CA ILE A 221 17.49 7.25 11.31
C ILE A 221 18.31 8.17 12.19
N ASP A 222 17.92 9.44 12.26
CA ASP A 222 18.60 10.49 13.02
C ASP A 222 17.71 11.75 13.07
N ARG A 223 17.53 12.32 14.26
CA ARG A 223 16.71 13.53 14.49
C ARG A 223 17.16 14.73 13.65
N LYS A 224 18.41 14.78 13.21
CA LYS A 224 18.93 15.85 12.35
C LYS A 224 18.20 15.97 11.01
N TYR A 225 17.55 14.90 10.54
CA TYR A 225 16.81 14.92 9.28
C TYR A 225 15.42 15.57 9.40
N LEU A 226 14.93 15.84 10.62
CA LEU A 226 13.62 16.48 10.81
C LEU A 226 13.57 17.91 10.28
N LEU A 227 14.63 18.69 10.49
CA LEU A 227 14.69 20.09 10.05
C LEU A 227 14.66 20.20 8.51
N PRO A 228 15.53 19.51 7.73
CA PRO A 228 15.46 19.57 6.28
C PRO A 228 14.17 18.95 5.73
N LEU A 229 13.61 17.92 6.37
CA LEU A 229 12.31 17.36 6.00
C LEU A 229 11.18 18.39 6.17
N GLY A 230 11.15 19.09 7.30
CA GLY A 230 10.18 20.16 7.56
C GLY A 230 10.32 21.30 6.56
N GLY A 231 11.56 21.75 6.30
CA GLY A 231 11.83 22.76 5.29
C GLY A 231 11.37 22.34 3.89
N PHE A 232 11.69 21.12 3.47
CA PHE A 232 11.24 20.57 2.19
C PHE A 232 9.70 20.48 2.12
N ALA A 233 9.04 20.01 3.17
CA ALA A 233 7.57 19.91 3.21
C ALA A 233 6.89 21.27 3.08
N ILE A 234 7.44 22.31 3.73
CA ILE A 234 6.93 23.69 3.62
C ILE A 234 7.13 24.21 2.19
N ILE A 235 8.33 24.09 1.63
CA ILE A 235 8.63 24.55 0.27
C ILE A 235 7.76 23.83 -0.76
N ALA A 236 7.68 22.49 -0.66
CA ALA A 236 6.84 21.68 -1.54
C ALA A 236 5.36 22.02 -1.39
N GLY A 237 4.88 22.28 -0.17
CA GLY A 237 3.51 22.70 0.11
C GLY A 237 3.18 24.07 -0.49
N ILE A 238 4.07 25.05 -0.35
CA ILE A 238 3.91 26.38 -0.96
C ILE A 238 3.91 26.26 -2.49
N PHE A 239 4.85 25.51 -3.05
CA PHE A 239 4.95 25.29 -4.48
C PHE A 239 3.70 24.60 -5.05
N ALA A 240 3.21 23.57 -4.36
CA ALA A 240 1.97 22.88 -4.73
C ALA A 240 0.75 23.79 -4.63
N ALA A 241 0.65 24.62 -3.58
CA ALA A 241 -0.45 25.58 -3.42
C ALA A 241 -0.42 26.70 -4.47
N PHE A 242 0.75 27.05 -4.99
CA PHE A 242 0.91 28.01 -6.07
C PHE A 242 0.54 27.42 -7.44
N LEU A 243 1.02 26.20 -7.74
CA LEU A 243 0.74 25.53 -9.01
C LEU A 243 -0.70 25.03 -9.14
N PHE A 244 -1.34 24.67 -8.02
CA PHE A 244 -2.67 24.08 -7.98
C PHE A 244 -3.57 24.85 -7.01
N PRO A 245 -4.34 25.84 -7.49
CA PRO A 245 -5.27 26.63 -6.66
C PRO A 245 -6.24 25.75 -5.86
N GLU A 246 -6.57 24.57 -6.37
CA GLU A 246 -7.44 23.60 -5.73
C GLU A 246 -6.79 22.96 -4.50
N ILE A 247 -5.47 22.80 -4.49
CA ILE A 247 -4.72 22.39 -3.29
C ILE A 247 -4.81 23.49 -2.23
N ARG A 248 -4.67 24.77 -2.62
CA ARG A 248 -4.85 25.91 -1.70
C ARG A 248 -6.24 25.94 -1.09
N ASN A 249 -7.28 25.78 -1.92
CA ASN A 249 -8.68 25.71 -1.44
C ASN A 249 -8.87 24.52 -0.49
N ARG A 250 -8.17 23.41 -0.74
CA ARG A 250 -8.21 22.24 0.14
C ARG A 250 -7.43 22.43 1.45
N ILE A 251 -6.45 23.31 1.52
CA ILE A 251 -5.73 23.59 2.78
C ILE A 251 -6.52 24.59 3.64
N ALA A 252 -7.22 25.55 3.03
CA ALA A 252 -7.93 26.60 3.73
C ALA A 252 -9.32 26.21 4.28
N SER A 253 -9.90 25.11 3.79
CA SER A 253 -11.21 24.57 4.21
C SER A 253 -11.05 23.31 5.06
#